data_AF-A0A7W0GD38-F1
#
_entry.id   AF-A0A7W0GD38-F1
#
_cell.length_a   1.000
_cell.length_b   1.000
_cell.length_c   1.000
_cell.angle_alpha   90.00
_cell.angle_beta   90.00
_cell.angle_gamma   90.00
#
_symmetry.space_group_name_H-M   'P 1'
#
loop_
_entity.id
_entity.type
_entity.pdbx_description
1 polymer ?
#
loop_
_entity_poly.entity_id
_entity_poly.type
_entity_poly.pdbx_seq_one_letter_code
_entity_poly.pdbx_strand_id
1 'polypeptide(L)' 'MTKMIQIRNVPDEWHRVLKIRAAEQGTSLSEYLLREVIQHASRPSMQEALAAIMRDKPVTAGPDGAQIIKDMREGR' A
#
# COMPACT_ATOMS: atom_id res chain seq x y z
N MET A 1 -17.57 4.84 11.89
CA MET A 1 -17.29 4.94 13.34
C MET A 1 -15.85 5.35 13.54
N THR A 2 -15.59 6.39 14.31
CA THR A 2 -14.21 6.75 14.69
C THR A 2 -13.66 5.75 15.69
N LYS A 3 -12.41 5.33 15.51
CA LYS A 3 -11.69 4.45 16.44
C LYS A 3 -10.46 5.17 16.94
N MET A 4 -10.25 5.18 18.25
CA MET A 4 -9.06 5.76 18.87
C MET A 4 -8.00 4.67 19.04
N ILE A 5 -6.76 4.96 18.66
CA ILE A 5 -5.60 4.09 18.84
C ILE A 5 -4.63 4.79 19.77
N GLN A 6 -4.21 4.11 20.84
CA GLN A 6 -3.17 4.59 21.75
C GLN A 6 -1.91 3.75 21.56
N ILE A 7 -0.80 4.42 21.23
CA ILE A 7 0.52 3.77 21.09
C ILE A 7 1.26 3.95 22.42
N ARG A 8 1.64 2.84 23.06
CA ARG A 8 2.33 2.82 24.37
C ARG A 8 3.78 2.40 24.21
N ASN A 9 4.61 2.76 25.19
CA ASN A 9 6.04 2.40 25.25
C ASN A 9 6.86 2.91 24.06
N VAL A 10 6.57 4.11 23.57
CA VAL A 10 7.40 4.76 22.55
C VAL A 10 8.69 5.24 23.21
N PRO A 11 9.87 4.81 22.76
CA PRO A 11 11.13 5.31 23.32
C PRO A 11 11.25 6.83 23.09
N ASP A 12 11.78 7.55 24.07
CA ASP A 12 11.84 9.02 24.07
C ASP A 12 12.58 9.59 22.85
N GLU A 13 13.61 8.89 22.37
CA GLU A 13 14.36 9.27 21.18
C GLU A 13 13.45 9.37 19.94
N TRP A 14 12.58 8.37 19.74
CA TRP A 14 11.68 8.29 18.59
C TRP A 14 10.53 9.27 18.76
N HIS A 15 10.00 9.41 19.98
CA HIS A 15 8.98 10.40 20.28
C HIS A 15 9.46 11.83 19.92
N ARG A 16 10.70 12.18 20.27
CA ARG A 16 11.29 13.48 19.93
C ARG A 16 11.45 13.67 18.43
N VAL A 17 11.97 12.68 17.72
CA VAL A 17 12.13 12.73 16.26
C VAL A 17 10.79 12.91 15.57
N LEU A 18 9.77 12.14 15.96
CA LEU A 18 8.43 12.21 15.37
C LEU A 18 7.77 13.56 15.64
N LYS A 19 7.98 14.14 16.83
CA LYS A 19 7.48 15.48 17.17
C LYS A 19 8.12 16.57 16.31
N ILE A 20 9.42 16.47 16.03
CA ILE A 20 10.12 17.40 15.14
C ILE A 20 9.55 17.30 13.72
N ARG A 21 9.42 16.08 13.17
CA ARG A 21 8.85 15.87 11.83
C ARG A 21 7.41 16.37 11.71
N ALA A 22 6.60 16.15 12.74
CA ALA A 22 5.24 16.68 12.78
C ALA A 22 5.22 18.21 12.74
N ALA A 23 6.12 18.86 13.50
CA ALA A 23 6.27 20.31 13.52
C ALA A 23 6.77 20.87 12.17
N GLU A 24 7.72 20.20 11.52
CA GLU A 24 8.21 20.56 10.16
C GLU A 24 7.08 20.53 9.12
N GLN A 25 6.13 19.61 9.27
CA GLN A 25 4.95 19.52 8.42
C GLN A 25 3.79 20.42 8.87
N GLY A 26 3.95 21.18 9.96
CA GLY A 26 2.89 22.03 10.51
C GLY A 26 1.69 21.26 11.06
N THR A 27 1.89 20.01 11.47
CA THR A 27 0.84 19.11 11.95
C THR A 27 1.04 18.73 13.42
N SER A 28 -0.05 18.32 14.09
CA SER A 28 0.07 17.71 15.41
C SER A 28 0.73 16.34 15.30
N LEU A 29 1.40 15.88 16.37
CA LEU A 29 2.00 14.55 16.41
C LEU A 29 0.97 13.43 16.14
N SER A 30 -0.24 13.56 16.69
CA SER A 30 -1.31 12.59 16.46
C SER A 30 -1.76 12.55 15.00
N GLU A 31 -1.88 13.71 14.36
CA GLU A 31 -2.25 13.82 12.94
C GLU A 31 -1.16 13.25 12.03
N TYR A 32 0.10 13.58 12.32
CA TYR A 32 1.26 13.05 11.62
C TYR A 32 1.29 11.50 11.70
N LEU A 33 1.17 10.95 12.91
CA LEU A 33 1.15 9.51 13.11
C LEU A 33 -0.06 8.82 12.47
N LEU A 34 -1.23 9.45 12.50
CA LEU A 34 -2.42 8.90 11.86
C LEU A 34 -2.21 8.77 10.34
N ARG A 35 -1.61 9.77 9.69
CA ARG A 35 -1.31 9.72 8.25
C ARG A 35 -0.34 8.60 7.90
N GLU A 36 0.72 8.45 8.68
CA GLU A 36 1.70 7.37 8.49
C GLU A 36 1.02 5.99 8.65
N VAL A 37 0.22 5.80 9.71
CA VAL A 37 -0.49 4.53 9.94
C VAL A 37 -1.48 4.22 8.82
N ILE A 38 -2.23 5.22 8.33
CA ILE A 38 -3.15 5.03 7.20
C ILE A 38 -2.38 4.69 5.93
N GLN A 39 -1.26 5.35 5.65
CA GLN A 39 -0.44 5.06 4.48
C GLN A 39 0.11 3.63 4.53
N HIS A 40 0.57 3.19 5.70
CA HIS A 40 1.02 1.83 5.93
C HIS A 40 -0.11 0.81 5.78
N ALA A 41 -1.29 1.07 6.34
CA ALA A 41 -2.44 0.18 6.25
C ALA A 41 -3.08 0.14 4.86
N SER A 42 -2.90 1.19 4.06
CA SER A 42 -3.44 1.28 2.69
C SER A 42 -2.70 0.37 1.71
N ARG A 43 -1.50 -0.09 2.05
CA ARG A 43 -0.74 -1.04 1.23
C ARG A 43 -1.03 -2.46 1.72
N PRO A 44 -1.71 -3.31 0.93
CA PRO A 44 -1.88 -4.70 1.30
C PRO A 44 -0.49 -5.33 1.48
N SER A 45 -0.33 -6.10 2.55
CA SER A 45 0.88 -6.90 2.70
C SER A 45 1.01 -7.86 1.52
N MET A 46 2.23 -8.33 1.23
CA MET A 46 2.46 -9.32 0.17
C MET A 46 1.57 -10.57 0.36
N GLN A 47 1.35 -10.97 1.61
CA GLN A 47 0.50 -12.11 1.92
C GLN A 47 -0.97 -11.85 1.61
N GLU A 48 -1.49 -10.66 1.93
CA GLU A 48 -2.86 -10.26 1.59
C GLU A 48 -3.05 -10.09 0.09
N ALA A 49 -2.05 -9.55 -0.61
CA ALA A 49 -2.06 -9.43 -2.06
C ALA A 49 -2.09 -10.82 -2.73
N LEU A 50 -1.25 -11.75 -2.28
CA LEU A 50 -1.25 -13.13 -2.78
C LEU A 50 -2.57 -13.85 -2.46
N ALA A 51 -3.12 -13.68 -1.26
CA ALA A 51 -4.41 -14.24 -0.89
C ALA A 51 -5.55 -13.65 -1.74
N ALA A 52 -5.50 -12.36 -2.07
CA ALA A 52 -6.45 -11.73 -2.97
C ALA A 52 -6.36 -12.31 -4.39
N ILE A 53 -5.15 -12.44 -4.94
CA ILE A 53 -4.90 -13.05 -6.26
C ILE A 53 -5.41 -14.49 -6.31
N MET A 54 -5.16 -15.28 -5.26
CA MET A 54 -5.62 -16.67 -5.17
C MET A 54 -7.14 -16.79 -5.03
N ARG A 55 -7.81 -15.76 -4.50
CA ARG A 55 -9.27 -15.73 -4.33
C ARG A 55 -10.00 -15.27 -5.60
N ASP A 56 -9.34 -14.48 -6.44
CA ASP A 56 -9.93 -14.02 -7.69
C ASP A 56 -10.05 -15.14 -8.72
N LYS A 57 -11.05 -15.02 -9.59
CA LYS A 57 -11.25 -15.99 -10.68
C LYS A 57 -10.04 -15.93 -11.62
N PRO A 58 -9.53 -17.08 -12.08
CA PRO A 58 -8.48 -17.12 -13.09
C PRO A 58 -8.91 -16.28 -14.29
N VAL A 59 -8.11 -15.27 -14.62
CA VAL A 59 -8.32 -14.52 -15.85
C VAL A 59 -7.96 -15.45 -17.00
N THR A 60 -8.88 -15.64 -17.95
CA THR A 60 -8.55 -16.31 -19.21
C THR A 60 -7.47 -15.48 -19.89
N ALA A 61 -6.30 -16.08 -20.06
CA ALA A 61 -5.25 -15.47 -20.87
C ALA A 61 -5.81 -15.16 -22.25
N GLY A 62 -5.53 -13.95 -22.74
CA GLY A 62 -5.79 -13.60 -24.14
C GLY A 62 -4.97 -14.47 -25.09
N PRO A 63 -5.15 -14.31 -26.41
CA PRO A 63 -4.32 -14.99 -27.39
C PRO A 63 -2.83 -14.75 -27.07
N ASP A 64 -2.04 -15.81 -27.25
CA ASP A 64 -0.60 -15.74 -27.03
C ASP A 64 0.00 -14.56 -27.82
N GLY A 65 0.88 -13.81 -27.18
CA GLY A 65 1.56 -12.68 -27.80
C GLY A 65 2.28 -13.07 -29.09
N ALA A 66 2.80 -14.30 -29.15
CA ALA A 66 3.40 -14.84 -30.37
C ALA A 66 2.37 -15.01 -31.51
N GLN A 67 1.16 -15.44 -31.18
CA GLN A 67 0.06 -15.59 -32.13
C GLN A 67 -0.41 -14.22 -32.65
N ILE A 68 -0.54 -13.23 -31.78
CA ILE A 68 -0.88 -11.85 -32.16
C ILE A 68 0.16 -11.29 -33.14
N ILE A 69 1.45 -11.47 -32.86
CA ILE A 69 2.54 -10.98 -33.73
C ILE A 69 2.52 -11.71 -35.09
N LYS A 70 2.21 -13.00 -35.10
CA LYS A 70 2.08 -13.79 -36.34
C LYS A 70 0.93 -13.27 -37.20
N ASP A 71 -0.26 -13.11 -36.61
CA ASP A 71 -1.45 -12.64 -37.33
C ASP A 71 -1.24 -11.24 -37.91
N MET A 72 -0.54 -10.35 -37.18
CA MET A 72 -0.16 -9.02 -37.65
C MET A 72 0.81 -9.04 -38.84
N ARG A 73 1.65 -10.06 -38.96
CA ARG A 73 2.60 -10.21 -40.08
C ARG A 73 1.97 -10.83 -41.31
N GLU A 74 1.02 -11.75 -41.12
CA GLU A 74 0.30 -12.42 -42.22
C GLU A 74 -0.77 -11.52 -42.86
N GLY A 75 -1.27 -10.51 -42.16
CA GLY A 75 -2.21 -9.52 -42.67
C GLY A 75 -1.61 -8.38 -43.50
N ARG A 76 -0.33 -8.47 -43.91
CA ARG A 76 0.39 -7.47 -44.71
C ARG A 76 0.75 -8.02 -46.08
#